data_AF-A0A9E3WRS3-F1
#
_entry.id   AF-A0A9E3WRS3-F1
#
_cell.length_a   1.000
_cell.length_b   1.000
_cell.length_c   1.000
_cell.angle_alpha   90.00
_cell.angle_beta   90.00
_cell.angle_gamma   90.00
#
_symmetry.space_group_name_H-M   'P 1'
#
loop_
_entity.id
_entity.type
_entity.pdbx_description
1 polymer ?
#
loop_
_entity_poly.entity_id
_entity_poly.type
_entity_poly.pdbx_seq_one_letter_code
_entity_poly.pdbx_strand_id
1 'polypeptide(L)'
;PALADEAAPAASVPITADCAVRFATVAEGQALLARRDAFVDALGPLERQIRMASAKPISNETLLADIAADVRPWDEAQTQRLTAAWQGLRDRLAPLRLPLPKEILLIQISGKHESGAAYTRQNAIVLPAGRIQGDPTPLLAHELFHVMSRHDAALRAKLYALIGFQMTEPIALPPVLAEIHLTNPDAPQMDAVIQIEHDGRRVAAAPVLVSRHEQYDPRRPNFFAYLDFKLLLLEASGAGHAPLLVDGRPVLVDGRSCRSYLAQLGGNTNYVIHPDEVMADNFVYLVLGRTGLASPQLVDKMRALLVEAPQQGR
;
A
#
# COMPACT_ATOMS: atom_id res chain seq x y z
N PRO A 1 33.02 -3.24 31.30
CA PRO A 1 32.47 -4.58 30.96
C PRO A 1 31.47 -4.45 29.80
N ALA A 2 31.91 -4.81 28.60
CA ALA A 2 31.09 -4.81 27.41
C ALA A 2 30.02 -5.90 27.53
N LEU A 3 28.75 -5.51 27.44
CA LEU A 3 27.69 -6.43 27.03
C LEU A 3 27.75 -6.45 25.51
N ALA A 4 28.42 -7.46 24.98
CA ALA A 4 28.30 -7.82 23.58
C ALA A 4 26.83 -8.21 23.37
N ASP A 5 26.15 -7.41 22.56
CA ASP A 5 24.86 -7.72 21.97
C ASP A 5 25.09 -8.83 20.93
N GLU A 6 25.27 -10.07 21.39
CA GLU A 6 25.17 -11.25 20.53
C GLU A 6 23.69 -11.43 20.17
N ALA A 7 23.20 -10.55 19.29
CA ALA A 7 21.93 -10.74 18.63
C ALA A 7 21.99 -12.08 17.88
N ALA A 8 21.14 -13.03 18.28
CA ALA A 8 20.90 -14.25 17.53
C ALA A 8 20.70 -13.89 16.04
N PRO A 9 21.25 -14.66 15.08
CA PRO A 9 21.10 -14.34 13.67
C PRO A 9 19.61 -14.20 13.36
N ALA A 10 19.23 -13.02 12.87
CA ALA A 10 17.88 -12.72 12.44
C ALA A 10 17.35 -13.87 11.57
N ALA A 11 16.28 -14.53 12.03
CA ALA A 11 15.68 -15.63 11.29
C ALA A 11 15.37 -15.18 9.85
N SER A 12 15.67 -16.05 8.89
CA SER A 12 15.41 -15.79 7.47
C SER A 12 14.64 -16.96 6.88
N VAL A 13 13.61 -16.65 6.09
CA VAL A 13 12.70 -17.59 5.47
C VAL A 13 12.75 -17.38 3.96
N PRO A 14 13.37 -18.30 3.19
CA PRO A 14 13.29 -18.24 1.74
C PRO A 14 11.84 -18.38 1.27
N ILE A 15 11.37 -17.48 0.40
CA ILE A 15 10.00 -17.51 -0.14
C ILE A 15 9.97 -17.78 -1.64
N THR A 16 11.08 -17.52 -2.34
CA THR A 16 11.35 -17.97 -3.72
C THR A 16 12.81 -18.42 -3.82
N ALA A 17 13.28 -18.79 -5.02
CA ALA A 17 14.70 -19.11 -5.23
C ALA A 17 15.62 -17.88 -5.04
N ASP A 18 15.10 -16.69 -5.34
CA ASP A 18 15.88 -15.45 -5.39
C ASP A 18 15.52 -14.45 -4.29
N CYS A 19 14.50 -14.73 -3.46
CA CYS A 19 14.00 -13.86 -2.42
C CYS A 19 13.86 -14.58 -1.06
N ALA A 20 14.35 -13.94 -0.01
CA ALA A 20 14.10 -14.34 1.37
C ALA A 20 13.48 -13.20 2.19
N VAL A 21 12.63 -13.59 3.14
CA VAL A 21 12.07 -12.69 4.14
C VAL A 21 12.88 -12.82 5.42
N ARG A 22 13.33 -11.70 5.99
CA ARG A 22 14.14 -11.68 7.21
C ARG A 22 13.51 -10.84 8.30
N PHE A 23 13.53 -11.34 9.52
CA PHE A 23 13.10 -10.57 10.69
C PHE A 23 14.13 -9.50 11.02
N ALA A 24 13.79 -8.22 10.86
CA ALA A 24 14.71 -7.13 11.16
C ALA A 24 14.97 -7.04 12.67
N THR A 25 16.21 -6.73 13.05
CA THR A 25 16.51 -6.25 14.40
C THR A 25 15.86 -4.89 14.64
N VAL A 26 15.75 -4.47 15.91
CA VAL A 26 15.23 -3.14 16.26
C VAL A 26 16.06 -2.04 15.59
N ALA A 27 17.39 -2.17 15.60
CA ALA A 27 18.29 -1.19 14.99
C ALA A 27 18.13 -1.10 13.47
N GLU A 28 17.98 -2.24 12.77
CA GLU A 28 17.71 -2.25 11.33
C GLU A 28 16.34 -1.65 10.98
N GLY A 29 15.30 -2.00 11.74
CA GLY A 29 13.97 -1.44 11.57
C GLY A 29 13.96 0.07 11.78
N GLN A 30 14.63 0.56 12.83
CA GLN A 30 14.82 1.98 13.11
C GLN A 30 15.55 2.69 11.96
N ALA A 31 16.67 2.11 11.52
CA ALA A 31 17.48 2.69 10.46
C ALA A 31 16.74 2.74 9.11
N LEU A 32 15.85 1.79 8.83
CA LEU A 32 15.02 1.81 7.61
C LEU A 32 13.89 2.82 7.73
N LEU A 33 13.11 2.79 8.83
CA LEU A 33 11.93 3.65 8.99
C LEU A 33 12.26 5.11 9.29
N ALA A 34 13.49 5.42 9.74
CA ALA A 34 13.98 6.78 9.87
C ALA A 34 14.37 7.43 8.52
N ARG A 35 14.36 6.68 7.42
CA ARG A 35 14.73 7.24 6.10
C ARG A 35 13.58 8.04 5.52
N ARG A 36 13.93 9.19 4.97
CA ARG A 36 13.07 9.96 4.09
C ARG A 36 12.95 9.23 2.75
N ASP A 37 11.72 9.00 2.31
CA ASP A 37 11.38 8.30 1.08
C ASP A 37 10.13 8.93 0.44
N ALA A 38 9.67 8.38 -0.68
CA ALA A 38 8.53 8.91 -1.43
C ALA A 38 7.25 9.06 -0.59
N PHE A 39 7.04 8.20 0.42
CA PHE A 39 5.90 8.35 1.33
C PHE A 39 6.04 9.61 2.16
N VAL A 40 7.20 9.81 2.81
CA VAL A 40 7.47 10.99 3.64
C VAL A 40 7.44 12.29 2.83
N ASP A 41 7.94 12.25 1.59
CA ASP A 41 7.92 13.38 0.67
C ASP A 41 6.51 13.79 0.25
N ALA A 42 5.57 12.84 0.21
CA ALA A 42 4.17 13.08 -0.14
C ALA A 42 3.32 13.61 1.04
N LEU A 43 3.81 13.54 2.28
CA LEU A 43 3.01 13.90 3.46
C LEU A 43 2.72 15.41 3.54
N GLY A 44 1.43 15.73 3.72
CA GLY A 44 0.96 17.08 4.04
C GLY A 44 1.14 17.46 5.52
N PRO A 45 1.15 18.77 5.87
CA PRO A 45 1.23 19.23 7.26
C PRO A 45 0.09 18.73 8.16
N LEU A 46 -1.14 18.68 7.63
CA LEU A 46 -2.28 18.14 8.36
C LEU A 46 -2.14 16.64 8.59
N GLU A 47 -1.75 15.89 7.56
CA GLU A 47 -1.55 14.45 7.66
C GLU A 47 -0.56 14.08 8.76
N ARG A 48 0.57 14.78 8.87
CA ARG A 48 1.55 14.55 9.94
C ARG A 48 0.96 14.79 11.33
N GLN A 49 0.13 15.81 11.49
CA GLN A 49 -0.57 16.09 12.74
C GLN A 49 -1.55 14.97 13.10
N ILE A 50 -2.31 14.48 12.13
CA ILE A 50 -3.25 13.37 12.30
C ILE A 50 -2.50 12.10 12.74
N ARG A 51 -1.44 11.70 12.02
CA ARG A 51 -0.65 10.50 12.31
C ARG A 51 0.05 10.54 13.68
N MET A 52 0.39 11.74 14.14
CA MET A 52 1.02 11.98 15.45
C MET A 52 0.03 12.32 16.56
N ALA A 53 -1.27 12.37 16.27
CA ALA A 53 -2.31 12.84 17.20
C ALA A 53 -1.94 14.19 17.89
N SER A 54 -1.42 15.14 17.11
CA SER A 54 -0.87 16.41 17.61
C SER A 54 -1.64 17.63 17.11
N ALA A 55 -2.01 18.53 18.02
CA ALA A 55 -2.55 19.85 17.70
C ALA A 55 -1.46 20.88 17.32
N LYS A 56 -0.18 20.52 17.47
CA LYS A 56 0.96 21.35 17.05
C LYS A 56 1.51 20.85 15.71
N PRO A 57 2.02 21.75 14.84
CA PRO A 57 2.71 21.35 13.62
C PRO A 57 3.81 20.33 13.88
N ILE A 58 3.91 19.35 12.98
CA ILE A 58 4.90 18.26 13.03
C ILE A 58 5.81 18.37 11.80
N SER A 59 7.12 18.33 12.02
CA SER A 59 8.11 18.26 10.94
C SER A 59 8.32 16.81 10.48
N ASN A 60 8.90 16.62 9.29
CA ASN A 60 9.23 15.28 8.80
C ASN A 60 10.24 14.58 9.73
N GLU A 61 11.20 15.33 10.28
CA GLU A 61 12.23 14.82 11.20
C GLU A 61 11.61 14.34 12.51
N THR A 62 10.68 15.10 13.08
CA THR A 62 9.95 14.68 14.29
C THR A 62 9.11 13.43 14.05
N LEU A 63 8.39 13.37 12.93
CA LEU A 63 7.62 12.19 12.55
C LEU A 63 8.52 10.96 12.40
N LEU A 64 9.60 11.08 11.63
CA LEU A 64 10.53 9.97 11.37
C LEU A 64 11.19 9.45 12.64
N ALA A 65 11.61 10.35 13.53
CA ALA A 65 12.16 9.97 14.83
C ALA A 65 11.14 9.18 15.66
N ASP A 66 9.87 9.58 15.66
CA ASP A 66 8.80 8.91 16.41
C ASP A 66 8.35 7.57 15.78
N ILE A 67 8.38 7.45 14.44
CA ILE A 67 8.18 6.18 13.71
C ILE A 67 9.31 5.21 14.04
N ALA A 68 10.57 5.64 13.93
CA ALA A 68 11.71 4.80 14.26
C ALA A 68 11.67 4.33 15.72
N ALA A 69 11.37 5.25 16.66
CA ALA A 69 11.24 4.91 18.07
C ALA A 69 10.10 3.91 18.38
N ASP A 70 9.16 3.69 17.45
CA ASP A 70 8.06 2.75 17.62
C ASP A 70 8.41 1.29 17.28
N VAL A 71 9.58 1.05 16.67
CA VAL A 71 10.04 -0.30 16.32
C VAL A 71 10.21 -1.14 17.58
N ARG A 72 9.70 -2.37 17.53
CA ARG A 72 9.70 -3.32 18.65
C ARG A 72 10.54 -4.55 18.31
N PRO A 73 11.13 -5.21 19.32
CA PRO A 73 11.76 -6.50 19.11
C PRO A 73 10.69 -7.56 18.77
N TRP A 74 11.11 -8.60 18.06
CA TRP A 74 10.27 -9.75 17.76
C TRP A 74 10.11 -10.66 18.98
N ASP A 75 8.88 -11.06 19.25
CA ASP A 75 8.58 -12.15 20.19
C ASP A 75 8.80 -13.53 19.53
N GLU A 76 9.17 -14.53 20.32
CA GLU A 76 9.44 -15.88 19.82
C GLU A 76 8.20 -16.53 19.21
N ALA A 77 7.04 -16.44 19.87
CA ALA A 77 5.81 -17.04 19.37
C ALA A 77 5.31 -16.33 18.11
N GLN A 78 5.49 -15.01 18.02
CA GLN A 78 5.23 -14.25 16.79
C GLN A 78 6.15 -14.68 15.65
N THR A 79 7.45 -14.82 15.93
CA THR A 79 8.46 -15.25 14.94
C THR A 79 8.15 -16.65 14.40
N GLN A 80 7.82 -17.60 15.27
CA GLN A 80 7.46 -18.96 14.88
C GLN A 80 6.21 -18.98 14.00
N ARG A 81 5.17 -18.22 14.38
CA ARG A 81 3.91 -18.13 13.62
C ARG A 81 4.12 -17.53 12.22
N LEU A 82 4.84 -16.42 12.14
CA LEU A 82 5.16 -15.77 10.86
C LEU A 82 6.04 -16.66 9.98
N THR A 83 7.00 -17.37 10.59
CA THR A 83 7.85 -18.34 9.87
C THR A 83 7.01 -19.45 9.26
N ALA A 84 6.10 -20.05 10.04
CA ALA A 84 5.21 -21.10 9.54
C ALA A 84 4.29 -20.59 8.41
N ALA A 85 3.76 -19.37 8.53
CA ALA A 85 2.93 -18.77 7.48
C ALA A 85 3.73 -18.52 6.19
N TRP A 86 4.95 -18.00 6.27
CA TRP A 86 5.82 -17.81 5.11
C TRP A 86 6.23 -19.12 4.45
N GLN A 87 6.50 -20.17 5.24
CA GLN A 87 6.76 -21.51 4.70
C GLN A 87 5.53 -22.06 3.97
N GLY A 88 4.33 -21.88 4.52
CA GLY A 88 3.09 -22.27 3.85
C GLY A 88 2.78 -21.46 2.59
N LEU A 89 3.15 -20.17 2.57
CA LEU A 89 3.05 -19.33 1.38
C LEU A 89 4.04 -19.77 0.30
N ARG A 90 5.29 -20.08 0.65
CA ARG A 90 6.33 -20.49 -0.32
C ARG A 90 5.84 -21.56 -1.28
N ASP A 91 5.19 -22.60 -0.78
CA ASP A 91 4.70 -23.70 -1.62
C ASP A 91 3.59 -23.25 -2.58
N ARG A 92 2.75 -22.29 -2.15
CA ARG A 92 1.69 -21.68 -2.97
C ARG A 92 2.21 -20.68 -3.99
N LEU A 93 3.32 -20.03 -3.68
CA LEU A 93 3.99 -19.04 -4.54
C LEU A 93 4.89 -19.72 -5.58
N ALA A 94 5.39 -20.93 -5.32
CA ALA A 94 6.32 -21.65 -6.19
C ALA A 94 5.91 -21.77 -7.67
N PRO A 95 4.61 -21.91 -8.03
CA PRO A 95 4.20 -21.93 -9.44
C PRO A 95 4.25 -20.56 -10.13
N LEU A 96 4.40 -19.47 -9.36
CA LEU A 96 4.36 -18.09 -9.84
C LEU A 96 5.78 -17.53 -10.03
N ARG A 97 5.92 -16.64 -11.01
CA ARG A 97 7.10 -15.84 -11.29
C ARG A 97 6.88 -14.44 -10.73
N LEU A 98 7.35 -14.22 -9.52
CA LEU A 98 7.16 -12.98 -8.79
C LEU A 98 8.45 -12.14 -8.86
N PRO A 99 8.43 -10.95 -9.48
CA PRO A 99 9.57 -10.04 -9.43
C PRO A 99 9.64 -9.42 -8.03
N LEU A 100 10.48 -10.02 -7.18
CA LEU A 100 10.69 -9.61 -5.80
C LEU A 100 12.13 -9.13 -5.61
N PRO A 101 12.38 -8.21 -4.67
CA PRO A 101 13.74 -7.90 -4.25
C PRO A 101 14.40 -9.14 -3.62
N LYS A 102 15.73 -9.16 -3.58
CA LYS A 102 16.48 -10.29 -2.98
C LYS A 102 16.16 -10.54 -1.50
N GLU A 103 15.86 -9.46 -0.79
CA GLU A 103 15.52 -9.49 0.63
C GLU A 103 14.31 -8.59 0.88
N ILE A 104 13.39 -9.11 1.71
CA ILE A 104 12.27 -8.37 2.30
C ILE A 104 12.45 -8.36 3.81
N LEU A 105 12.40 -7.19 4.42
CA LEU A 105 12.50 -7.06 5.88
C LEU A 105 11.12 -7.09 6.53
N LEU A 106 10.96 -7.90 7.57
CA LEU A 106 9.82 -7.77 8.49
C LEU A 106 10.23 -6.85 9.61
N ILE A 107 9.45 -5.78 9.83
CA ILE A 107 9.66 -4.84 10.93
C ILE A 107 8.43 -4.85 11.84
N GLN A 108 8.64 -5.08 13.14
CA GLN A 108 7.56 -5.00 14.11
C GLN A 108 7.43 -3.59 14.69
N ILE A 109 6.20 -3.11 14.83
CA ILE A 109 5.87 -1.82 15.45
C ILE A 109 4.71 -1.96 16.46
N SER A 110 4.41 -0.90 17.23
CA SER A 110 3.20 -0.91 18.08
C SER A 110 1.92 -0.73 17.26
N GLY A 111 2.01 -0.02 16.14
CA GLY A 111 0.87 0.30 15.27
C GLY A 111 0.24 1.68 15.51
N LYS A 112 0.90 2.55 16.29
CA LYS A 112 0.31 3.84 16.70
C LYS A 112 0.00 4.80 15.53
N HIS A 113 0.83 4.83 14.46
CA HIS A 113 0.70 5.82 13.38
C HIS A 113 -0.36 5.47 12.32
N GLU A 114 -0.43 4.21 11.95
CA GLU A 114 -1.31 3.70 10.88
C GLU A 114 -2.60 3.09 11.43
N SER A 115 -3.03 3.49 12.63
CA SER A 115 -4.23 2.96 13.30
C SER A 115 -4.24 1.42 13.38
N GLY A 116 -3.07 0.83 13.63
CA GLY A 116 -2.86 -0.60 13.70
C GLY A 116 -2.96 -1.34 12.37
N ALA A 117 -2.90 -0.66 11.21
CA ALA A 117 -2.73 -1.31 9.91
C ALA A 117 -1.29 -1.74 9.66
N ALA A 118 -1.12 -2.86 8.96
CA ALA A 118 0.14 -3.18 8.33
C ALA A 118 0.29 -2.35 7.05
N TYR A 119 1.52 -2.24 6.58
CA TYR A 119 1.86 -1.52 5.36
C TYR A 119 3.26 -1.91 4.90
N THR A 120 3.64 -1.49 3.72
CA THR A 120 5.00 -1.61 3.20
C THR A 120 5.71 -0.27 3.05
N ARG A 121 7.02 -0.28 3.25
CA ARG A 121 7.93 0.87 2.99
C ARG A 121 9.21 0.33 2.38
N GLN A 122 9.60 0.84 1.21
CA GLN A 122 10.74 0.30 0.46
C GLN A 122 10.52 -1.21 0.20
N ASN A 123 11.45 -2.06 0.64
CA ASN A 123 11.34 -3.52 0.57
C ASN A 123 10.93 -4.13 1.92
N ALA A 124 10.40 -3.35 2.86
CA ALA A 124 10.00 -3.84 4.17
C ALA A 124 8.48 -3.99 4.27
N ILE A 125 8.05 -5.05 4.95
CA ILE A 125 6.69 -5.25 5.43
C ILE A 125 6.68 -4.86 6.91
N VAL A 126 5.86 -3.87 7.27
CA VAL A 126 5.78 -3.31 8.62
C VAL A 126 4.52 -3.83 9.30
N LEU A 127 4.69 -4.56 10.40
CA LEU A 127 3.61 -5.30 11.06
C LEU A 127 3.37 -4.76 12.49
N PRO A 128 2.16 -4.26 12.77
CA PRO A 128 1.73 -3.99 14.14
C PRO A 128 1.64 -5.28 14.95
N ALA A 129 2.14 -5.25 16.20
CA ALA A 129 2.12 -6.40 17.10
C ALA A 129 0.72 -7.04 17.24
N GLY A 130 -0.34 -6.22 17.27
CA GLY A 130 -1.73 -6.67 17.38
C GLY A 130 -2.27 -7.43 16.16
N ARG A 131 -1.62 -7.33 14.99
CA ARG A 131 -2.06 -7.99 13.74
C ARG A 131 -1.58 -9.43 13.59
N ILE A 132 -0.70 -9.89 14.48
CA ILE A 132 -0.05 -11.22 14.37
C ILE A 132 -0.74 -12.26 15.28
N GLN A 133 -1.85 -11.92 15.94
CA GLN A 133 -2.55 -12.84 16.85
C GLN A 133 -3.31 -13.97 16.14
N GLY A 134 -3.82 -13.71 14.92
CA GLY A 134 -4.58 -14.68 14.12
C GLY A 134 -3.73 -15.49 13.15
N ASP A 135 -4.35 -15.97 12.06
CA ASP A 135 -3.61 -16.48 10.89
C ASP A 135 -3.09 -15.28 10.07
N PRO A 136 -1.76 -15.04 10.01
CA PRO A 136 -1.21 -13.91 9.29
C PRO A 136 -1.12 -14.18 7.77
N THR A 137 -1.41 -15.40 7.30
CA THR A 137 -1.18 -15.80 5.90
C THR A 137 -1.85 -14.87 4.88
N PRO A 138 -3.13 -14.49 5.00
CA PRO A 138 -3.75 -13.56 4.05
C PRO A 138 -3.11 -12.17 4.08
N LEU A 139 -2.76 -11.68 5.28
CA LEU A 139 -2.09 -10.40 5.45
C LEU A 139 -0.71 -10.40 4.79
N LEU A 140 0.10 -11.43 5.04
CA LEU A 140 1.44 -11.52 4.44
C LEU A 140 1.40 -11.62 2.92
N ALA A 141 0.41 -12.31 2.35
CA ALA A 141 0.21 -12.33 0.90
C ALA A 141 -0.19 -10.95 0.35
N HIS A 142 -1.05 -10.21 1.08
CA HIS A 142 -1.43 -8.83 0.75
C HIS A 142 -0.20 -7.90 0.74
N GLU A 143 0.56 -7.89 1.82
CA GLU A 143 1.75 -7.03 1.92
C GLU A 143 2.86 -7.44 0.92
N LEU A 144 3.02 -8.73 0.63
CA LEU A 144 3.94 -9.20 -0.40
C LEU A 144 3.58 -8.62 -1.78
N PHE A 145 2.28 -8.49 -2.08
CA PHE A 145 1.84 -7.90 -3.33
C PHE A 145 2.32 -6.45 -3.48
N HIS A 146 2.20 -5.63 -2.43
CA HIS A 146 2.70 -4.25 -2.46
C HIS A 146 4.21 -4.18 -2.72
N VAL A 147 5.00 -5.07 -2.10
CA VAL A 147 6.44 -5.15 -2.37
C VAL A 147 6.71 -5.50 -3.84
N MET A 148 6.02 -6.52 -4.38
CA MET A 148 6.16 -6.95 -5.78
C MET A 148 5.75 -5.85 -6.77
N SER A 149 4.57 -5.25 -6.55
CA SER A 149 4.01 -4.18 -7.38
C SER A 149 4.94 -2.96 -7.43
N ARG A 150 5.55 -2.59 -6.29
CA ARG A 150 6.54 -1.52 -6.22
C ARG A 150 7.86 -1.87 -6.90
N HIS A 151 8.28 -3.13 -6.83
CA HIS A 151 9.56 -3.58 -7.36
C HIS A 151 9.59 -3.61 -8.90
N ASP A 152 8.45 -3.92 -9.54
CA ASP A 152 8.34 -4.01 -11.00
C ASP A 152 7.17 -3.17 -11.54
N ALA A 153 7.51 -1.95 -11.98
CA ALA A 153 6.54 -1.00 -12.52
C ALA A 153 5.84 -1.51 -13.79
N ALA A 154 6.49 -2.36 -14.59
CA ALA A 154 5.92 -2.90 -15.82
C ALA A 154 4.87 -3.97 -15.51
N LEU A 155 5.13 -4.84 -14.54
CA LEU A 155 4.15 -5.79 -14.02
C LEU A 155 2.98 -5.05 -13.36
N ARG A 156 3.25 -4.05 -12.51
CA ARG A 156 2.22 -3.20 -11.89
C ARG A 156 1.26 -2.61 -12.91
N ALA A 157 1.79 -2.02 -13.99
CA ALA A 157 0.98 -1.46 -15.08
C ALA A 157 0.06 -2.52 -15.72
N LYS A 158 0.57 -3.73 -15.97
CA LYS A 158 -0.23 -4.84 -16.53
C LYS A 158 -1.32 -5.31 -15.58
N LEU A 159 -1.00 -5.41 -14.29
CA LEU A 159 -1.96 -5.81 -13.26
C LEU A 159 -3.08 -4.77 -13.13
N TYR A 160 -2.74 -3.49 -13.03
CA TYR A 160 -3.71 -2.40 -12.96
C TYR A 160 -4.61 -2.33 -14.20
N ALA A 161 -4.07 -2.61 -15.38
CA ALA A 161 -4.86 -2.67 -16.62
C ALA A 161 -5.96 -3.74 -16.60
N LEU A 162 -5.84 -4.80 -15.79
CA LEU A 162 -6.89 -5.82 -15.65
C LEU A 162 -8.19 -5.26 -15.04
N ILE A 163 -8.11 -4.16 -14.28
CA ILE A 163 -9.22 -3.50 -13.59
C ILE A 163 -9.49 -2.09 -14.13
N GLY A 164 -9.10 -1.84 -15.39
CA GLY A 164 -9.44 -0.61 -16.11
C GLY A 164 -8.50 0.58 -15.88
N PHE A 165 -7.44 0.41 -15.09
CA PHE A 165 -6.47 1.47 -14.83
C PHE A 165 -5.37 1.55 -15.90
N GLN A 166 -4.84 2.76 -16.08
CA GLN A 166 -3.70 3.05 -16.93
C GLN A 166 -2.71 3.89 -16.14
N MET A 167 -1.41 3.59 -16.29
CA MET A 167 -0.37 4.41 -15.69
C MET A 167 -0.27 5.76 -16.42
N THR A 168 0.07 6.80 -15.68
CA THR A 168 0.31 8.17 -16.18
C THR A 168 1.50 8.77 -15.44
N GLU A 169 2.02 9.88 -15.94
CA GLU A 169 2.93 10.72 -15.16
C GLU A 169 2.29 11.14 -13.83
N PRO A 170 3.07 11.29 -12.74
CA PRO A 170 2.55 11.68 -11.43
C PRO A 170 1.68 12.93 -11.50
N ILE A 171 0.46 12.82 -10.97
CA ILE A 171 -0.53 13.89 -11.02
C ILE A 171 -0.28 14.83 -9.84
N ALA A 172 0.02 16.10 -10.13
CA ALA A 172 0.16 17.12 -9.12
C ALA A 172 -1.21 17.48 -8.51
N LEU A 173 -1.31 17.45 -7.18
CA LEU A 173 -2.52 17.89 -6.48
C LEU A 173 -2.63 19.41 -6.51
N PRO A 174 -3.84 19.97 -6.71
CA PRO A 174 -4.05 21.39 -6.55
C PRO A 174 -3.89 21.77 -5.05
N PRO A 175 -3.47 23.00 -4.72
CA PRO A 175 -3.14 23.39 -3.34
C PRO A 175 -4.22 23.04 -2.32
N VAL A 176 -5.49 23.28 -2.66
CA VAL A 176 -6.63 23.00 -1.77
C VAL A 176 -6.79 21.52 -1.41
N LEU A 177 -6.38 20.60 -2.28
CA LEU A 177 -6.38 19.15 -1.98
C LEU A 177 -5.08 18.74 -1.31
N ALA A 178 -3.95 19.32 -1.70
CA ALA A 178 -2.66 19.00 -1.09
C ALA A 178 -2.66 19.27 0.43
N GLU A 179 -3.41 20.26 0.89
CA GLU A 179 -3.56 20.56 2.33
C GLU A 179 -4.30 19.49 3.13
N ILE A 180 -5.21 18.74 2.49
CA ILE A 180 -6.06 17.73 3.13
C ILE A 180 -5.82 16.31 2.63
N HIS A 181 -4.86 16.11 1.74
CA HIS A 181 -4.48 14.79 1.21
C HIS A 181 -3.97 13.87 2.32
N LEU A 182 -4.33 12.60 2.25
CA LEU A 182 -3.85 11.55 3.15
C LEU A 182 -3.16 10.47 2.33
N THR A 183 -1.87 10.28 2.53
CA THR A 183 -1.03 9.40 1.72
C THR A 183 -1.17 7.94 2.17
N ASN A 184 -1.37 7.01 1.23
CA ASN A 184 -1.23 5.57 1.51
C ASN A 184 0.27 5.20 1.49
N PRO A 185 0.87 4.64 2.56
CA PRO A 185 2.26 4.17 2.53
C PRO A 185 2.55 3.14 1.45
N ASP A 186 1.56 2.30 1.08
CA ASP A 186 1.72 1.27 0.06
C ASP A 186 1.73 1.83 -1.37
N ALA A 187 1.04 2.95 -1.59
CA ALA A 187 0.99 3.61 -2.88
C ALA A 187 1.06 5.13 -2.71
N PRO A 188 2.25 5.69 -2.42
CA PRO A 188 2.38 7.11 -2.09
C PRO A 188 2.27 8.04 -3.31
N GLN A 189 2.37 7.49 -4.53
CA GLN A 189 2.32 8.25 -5.78
C GLN A 189 0.92 8.15 -6.40
N MET A 190 0.41 9.27 -6.91
CA MET A 190 -0.81 9.30 -7.71
C MET A 190 -0.44 9.27 -9.20
N ASP A 191 -0.24 8.06 -9.73
CA ASP A 191 0.29 7.80 -11.07
C ASP A 191 -0.57 6.81 -11.89
N ALA A 192 -1.81 6.57 -11.45
CA ALA A 192 -2.76 5.69 -12.13
C ALA A 192 -4.13 6.34 -12.32
N VAL A 193 -4.68 6.22 -13.52
CA VAL A 193 -5.98 6.78 -13.92
C VAL A 193 -6.93 5.72 -14.42
N ILE A 194 -8.22 5.97 -14.28
CA ILE A 194 -9.30 5.12 -14.78
C ILE A 194 -10.34 5.98 -15.50
N GLN A 195 -10.92 5.45 -16.58
CA GLN A 195 -12.01 6.12 -17.29
C GLN A 195 -13.34 5.79 -16.61
N ILE A 196 -14.08 6.80 -16.16
CA ILE A 196 -15.38 6.65 -15.52
C ILE A 196 -16.46 7.40 -16.30
N GLU A 197 -17.73 7.08 -16.05
CA GLU A 197 -18.86 7.86 -16.51
C GLU A 197 -19.23 8.90 -15.45
N HIS A 198 -19.31 10.17 -15.88
CA HIS A 198 -19.76 11.28 -15.05
C HIS A 198 -20.58 12.23 -15.94
N ASP A 199 -21.79 12.57 -15.53
CA ASP A 199 -22.72 13.44 -16.26
C ASP A 199 -22.89 13.09 -17.75
N GLY A 200 -23.00 11.78 -18.05
CA GLY A 200 -23.20 11.25 -19.40
C GLY A 200 -21.95 11.32 -20.30
N ARG A 201 -20.78 11.62 -19.74
CA ARG A 201 -19.50 11.67 -20.46
C ARG A 201 -18.49 10.72 -19.84
N ARG A 202 -17.54 10.24 -20.67
CA ARG A 202 -16.35 9.54 -20.16
C ARG A 202 -15.32 10.56 -19.74
N VAL A 203 -14.80 10.41 -18.52
CA VAL A 203 -13.80 11.30 -17.92
C VAL A 203 -12.73 10.47 -17.23
N ALA A 204 -11.48 10.92 -17.31
CA ALA A 204 -10.39 10.32 -16.54
C ALA A 204 -10.53 10.68 -15.06
N ALA A 205 -10.23 9.74 -14.18
CA ALA A 205 -10.21 9.98 -12.74
C ALA A 205 -9.06 9.24 -12.06
N ALA A 206 -8.57 9.78 -10.96
CA ALA A 206 -7.60 9.12 -10.07
C ALA A 206 -8.19 8.93 -8.66
N PRO A 207 -8.00 7.77 -8.03
CA PRO A 207 -8.28 7.57 -6.61
C PRO A 207 -7.48 8.55 -5.76
N VAL A 208 -8.14 9.23 -4.82
CA VAL A 208 -7.50 10.12 -3.86
C VAL A 208 -8.13 9.91 -2.49
N LEU A 209 -7.28 9.91 -1.46
CA LEU A 209 -7.70 9.92 -0.07
C LEU A 209 -7.56 11.33 0.47
N VAL A 210 -8.64 11.85 1.04
CA VAL A 210 -8.67 13.20 1.62
C VAL A 210 -9.20 13.13 3.04
N SER A 211 -8.83 14.11 3.86
CA SER A 211 -9.37 14.27 5.19
C SER A 211 -10.77 14.87 5.12
N ARG A 212 -11.70 14.33 5.93
CA ARG A 212 -13.02 14.93 6.21
C ARG A 212 -12.95 16.26 6.95
N HIS A 213 -11.77 16.62 7.45
CA HIS A 213 -11.52 17.79 8.26
C HIS A 213 -10.31 18.55 7.74
N GLU A 214 -10.39 19.87 7.71
CA GLU A 214 -9.28 20.75 7.29
C GLU A 214 -8.22 20.93 8.39
N GLN A 215 -8.53 20.49 9.61
CA GLN A 215 -7.68 20.64 10.79
C GLN A 215 -7.70 19.37 11.63
N TYR A 216 -6.64 19.19 12.43
CA TYR A 216 -6.61 18.13 13.42
C TYR A 216 -7.67 18.38 14.51
N ASP A 217 -8.46 17.35 14.81
CA ASP A 217 -9.49 17.36 15.85
C ASP A 217 -9.21 16.21 16.84
N PRO A 218 -8.80 16.51 18.09
CA PRO A 218 -8.45 15.48 19.08
C PRO A 218 -9.65 14.60 19.51
N ARG A 219 -10.88 14.95 19.12
CA ARG A 219 -12.06 14.10 19.35
C ARG A 219 -12.17 12.95 18.35
N ARG A 220 -11.38 12.97 17.27
CA ARG A 220 -11.35 11.89 16.28
C ARG A 220 -10.46 10.77 16.79
N PRO A 221 -10.94 9.52 16.81
CA PRO A 221 -10.27 8.45 17.54
C PRO A 221 -8.95 7.99 16.90
N ASN A 222 -8.82 8.08 15.57
CA ASN A 222 -7.67 7.56 14.83
C ASN A 222 -7.64 8.09 13.38
N PHE A 223 -6.61 7.71 12.59
CA PHE A 223 -6.42 8.13 11.20
C PHE A 223 -7.62 7.80 10.30
N PHE A 224 -8.21 6.60 10.44
CA PHE A 224 -9.35 6.19 9.61
C PHE A 224 -10.60 7.04 9.80
N ALA A 225 -10.77 7.68 10.97
CA ALA A 225 -11.85 8.63 11.19
C ALA A 225 -11.77 9.87 10.27
N TYR A 226 -10.57 10.24 9.84
CA TYR A 226 -10.34 11.34 8.90
C TYR A 226 -10.50 10.90 7.44
N LEU A 227 -10.19 9.66 7.10
CA LEU A 227 -10.03 9.19 5.71
C LEU A 227 -11.35 9.14 4.94
N ASP A 228 -11.47 9.97 3.91
CA ASP A 228 -12.53 9.92 2.90
C ASP A 228 -11.95 9.57 1.51
N PHE A 229 -12.54 8.55 0.87
CA PHE A 229 -12.12 8.11 -0.45
C PHE A 229 -12.92 8.85 -1.53
N LYS A 230 -12.21 9.46 -2.49
CA LYS A 230 -12.78 10.16 -3.64
C LYS A 230 -12.10 9.72 -4.93
N LEU A 231 -12.75 10.04 -6.03
CA LEU A 231 -12.17 10.06 -7.36
C LEU A 231 -11.99 11.52 -7.76
N LEU A 232 -10.74 11.94 -7.97
CA LEU A 232 -10.40 13.24 -8.54
C LEU A 232 -10.58 13.17 -10.05
N LEU A 233 -11.48 13.99 -10.61
CA LEU A 233 -11.64 14.06 -12.05
C LEU A 233 -10.46 14.80 -12.67
N LEU A 234 -10.10 14.37 -13.87
CA LEU A 234 -8.92 14.82 -14.59
C LEU A 234 -9.26 15.23 -16.01
N GLU A 235 -8.46 16.14 -16.54
CA GLU A 235 -8.42 16.48 -17.96
C GLU A 235 -7.06 16.12 -18.56
N ALA A 236 -7.02 15.95 -19.87
CA ALA A 236 -5.78 15.70 -20.59
C ALA A 236 -4.87 16.94 -20.51
N SER A 237 -3.59 16.72 -20.18
CA SER A 237 -2.58 17.78 -20.11
C SER A 237 -1.27 17.28 -20.70
N GLY A 238 -0.97 17.71 -21.94
CA GLY A 238 0.16 17.19 -22.71
C GLY A 238 0.07 15.67 -22.89
N ALA A 239 1.10 14.94 -22.44
CA ALA A 239 1.13 13.48 -22.45
C ALA A 239 0.53 12.84 -21.18
N GLY A 240 0.09 13.63 -20.21
CA GLY A 240 -0.41 13.17 -18.91
C GLY A 240 -1.79 13.74 -18.59
N HIS A 241 -2.05 13.88 -17.29
CA HIS A 241 -3.33 14.33 -16.75
C HIS A 241 -3.13 15.47 -15.75
N ALA A 242 -4.07 16.40 -15.73
CA ALA A 242 -4.16 17.44 -14.70
C ALA A 242 -5.53 17.37 -14.00
N PRO A 243 -5.64 17.80 -12.72
CA PRO A 243 -6.91 17.94 -12.03
C PRO A 243 -7.90 18.81 -12.83
N LEU A 244 -9.11 18.29 -13.08
CA LEU A 244 -10.18 19.09 -13.67
C LEU A 244 -10.67 20.12 -12.64
N LEU A 245 -10.59 21.40 -12.99
CA LEU A 245 -11.03 22.50 -12.14
C LEU A 245 -12.30 23.17 -12.68
N VAL A 246 -13.29 23.35 -11.82
CA VAL A 246 -14.50 24.16 -12.08
C VAL A 246 -14.52 25.28 -11.06
N ASP A 247 -14.57 26.53 -11.52
CA ASP A 247 -14.47 27.74 -10.69
C ASP A 247 -13.23 27.72 -9.76
N GLY A 248 -12.11 27.21 -10.27
CA GLY A 248 -10.85 27.10 -9.53
C GLY A 248 -10.82 26.00 -8.48
N ARG A 249 -11.83 25.12 -8.41
CA ARG A 249 -11.92 24.01 -7.45
C ARG A 249 -11.89 22.65 -8.16
N PRO A 250 -11.20 21.66 -7.59
CA PRO A 250 -11.16 20.32 -8.16
C PRO A 250 -12.51 19.63 -8.04
N VAL A 251 -12.85 18.86 -9.08
CA VAL A 251 -14.07 18.06 -9.09
C VAL A 251 -13.80 16.70 -8.47
N LEU A 252 -14.50 16.39 -7.37
CA LEU A 252 -14.39 15.14 -6.65
C LEU A 252 -15.70 14.35 -6.72
N VAL A 253 -15.62 13.07 -7.03
CA VAL A 253 -16.75 12.13 -6.99
C VAL A 253 -16.54 11.14 -5.84
N ASP A 254 -17.62 10.73 -5.18
CA ASP A 254 -17.53 9.63 -4.21
C ASP A 254 -17.27 8.30 -4.94
N GLY A 255 -16.06 7.76 -4.76
CA GLY A 255 -15.63 6.53 -5.41
C GLY A 255 -16.43 5.31 -4.98
N ARG A 256 -16.99 5.29 -3.76
CA ARG A 256 -17.84 4.19 -3.27
C ARG A 256 -19.24 4.21 -3.87
N SER A 257 -19.65 5.32 -4.45
CA SER A 257 -20.95 5.49 -5.09
C SER A 257 -20.85 5.54 -6.62
N CYS A 258 -19.62 5.59 -7.18
CA CYS A 258 -19.39 5.64 -8.62
C CYS A 258 -19.53 4.24 -9.26
N ARG A 259 -20.68 3.96 -9.87
CA ARG A 259 -20.98 2.64 -10.46
C ARG A 259 -20.02 2.24 -11.58
N SER A 260 -19.69 3.16 -12.50
CA SER A 260 -18.76 2.89 -13.60
C SER A 260 -17.34 2.59 -13.12
N TYR A 261 -16.93 3.15 -11.99
CA TYR A 261 -15.67 2.80 -11.33
C TYR A 261 -15.73 1.38 -10.76
N LEU A 262 -16.70 1.11 -9.89
CA LEU A 262 -16.83 -0.18 -9.21
C LEU A 262 -17.03 -1.36 -10.17
N ALA A 263 -17.75 -1.15 -11.27
CA ALA A 263 -17.96 -2.19 -12.28
C ALA A 263 -16.65 -2.67 -12.92
N GLN A 264 -15.66 -1.78 -13.10
CA GLN A 264 -14.37 -2.14 -13.68
C GLN A 264 -13.49 -2.95 -12.71
N LEU A 265 -13.70 -2.82 -11.40
CA LEU A 265 -12.96 -3.56 -10.38
C LEU A 265 -13.42 -5.01 -10.20
N GLY A 266 -14.54 -5.40 -10.81
CA GLY A 266 -15.05 -6.77 -10.82
C GLY A 266 -15.72 -7.25 -9.51
N GLY A 267 -15.69 -6.47 -8.43
CA GLY A 267 -16.46 -6.75 -7.20
C GLY A 267 -15.94 -7.90 -6.33
N ASN A 268 -14.70 -8.36 -6.52
CA ASN A 268 -14.10 -9.39 -5.66
C ASN A 268 -13.78 -8.89 -4.24
N THR A 269 -13.57 -7.58 -4.07
CA THR A 269 -13.27 -6.92 -2.80
C THR A 269 -14.04 -5.61 -2.66
N ASN A 270 -14.25 -5.19 -1.41
CA ASN A 270 -14.75 -3.86 -1.05
C ASN A 270 -13.61 -2.87 -0.76
N TYR A 271 -12.35 -3.30 -0.77
CA TYR A 271 -11.21 -2.44 -0.50
C TYR A 271 -10.76 -1.70 -1.77
N VAL A 272 -11.64 -0.80 -2.22
CA VAL A 272 -11.60 -0.18 -3.55
C VAL A 272 -10.90 1.17 -3.61
N ILE A 273 -10.15 1.54 -2.56
CA ILE A 273 -9.64 2.90 -2.38
C ILE A 273 -8.43 3.22 -3.28
N HIS A 274 -7.78 2.20 -3.85
CA HIS A 274 -6.61 2.32 -4.72
C HIS A 274 -6.47 1.03 -5.56
N PRO A 275 -5.99 1.08 -6.83
CA PRO A 275 -5.80 -0.12 -7.64
C PRO A 275 -4.87 -1.16 -7.00
N ASP A 276 -3.82 -0.71 -6.30
CA ASP A 276 -2.90 -1.62 -5.60
C ASP A 276 -3.61 -2.45 -4.53
N GLU A 277 -4.53 -1.86 -3.77
CA GLU A 277 -5.32 -2.57 -2.75
C GLU A 277 -6.28 -3.59 -3.36
N VAL A 278 -6.94 -3.19 -4.45
CA VAL A 278 -7.84 -4.08 -5.20
C VAL A 278 -7.06 -5.29 -5.73
N MET A 279 -5.88 -5.06 -6.28
CA MET A 279 -5.05 -6.12 -6.83
C MET A 279 -4.37 -6.96 -5.75
N ALA A 280 -3.99 -6.38 -4.61
CA ALA A 280 -3.48 -7.12 -3.46
C ALA A 280 -4.50 -8.14 -2.94
N ASP A 281 -5.76 -7.74 -2.76
CA ASP A 281 -6.82 -8.67 -2.36
C ASP A 281 -7.06 -9.79 -3.38
N ASN A 282 -7.04 -9.46 -4.68
CA ASN A 282 -7.16 -10.47 -5.74
C ASN A 282 -5.95 -11.42 -5.75
N PHE A 283 -4.76 -10.94 -5.42
CA PHE A 283 -3.56 -11.78 -5.26
C PHE A 283 -3.67 -12.71 -4.06
N VAL A 284 -4.21 -12.24 -2.93
CA VAL A 284 -4.56 -13.12 -1.80
C VAL A 284 -5.50 -14.24 -2.25
N TYR A 285 -6.54 -13.92 -3.02
CA TYR A 285 -7.47 -14.94 -3.52
C TYR A 285 -6.81 -15.93 -4.47
N LEU A 286 -5.89 -15.47 -5.32
CA LEU A 286 -5.08 -16.30 -6.21
C LEU A 286 -4.24 -17.32 -5.42
N VAL A 287 -3.44 -16.82 -4.46
CA VAL A 287 -2.45 -17.60 -3.71
C VAL A 287 -3.13 -18.57 -2.74
N LEU A 288 -4.24 -18.14 -2.13
CA LEU A 288 -4.99 -18.98 -1.19
C LEU A 288 -5.97 -19.94 -1.88
N GLY A 289 -6.20 -19.78 -3.19
CA GLY A 289 -7.09 -20.64 -3.96
C GLY A 289 -8.57 -20.41 -3.63
N ARG A 290 -8.96 -19.15 -3.36
CA ARG A 290 -10.33 -18.82 -2.98
C ARG A 290 -11.28 -19.01 -4.17
N THR A 291 -12.40 -19.68 -3.92
CA THR A 291 -13.47 -19.91 -4.90
C THR A 291 -14.71 -19.05 -4.62
N GLY A 292 -15.67 -19.01 -5.54
CA GLY A 292 -16.94 -18.29 -5.35
C GLY A 292 -16.80 -16.77 -5.39
N LEU A 293 -15.79 -16.26 -6.09
CA LEU A 293 -15.57 -14.84 -6.31
C LEU A 293 -16.60 -14.27 -7.29
N ALA A 294 -16.87 -12.96 -7.22
CA ALA A 294 -17.78 -12.29 -8.15
C ALA A 294 -17.23 -12.28 -9.59
N SER A 295 -15.92 -12.10 -9.74
CA SER A 295 -15.16 -12.08 -10.99
C SER A 295 -13.97 -13.04 -10.89
N PRO A 296 -14.17 -14.37 -10.94
CA PRO A 296 -13.07 -15.33 -10.89
C PRO A 296 -12.10 -15.17 -12.07
N GLN A 297 -12.58 -14.69 -13.22
CA GLN A 297 -11.76 -14.46 -14.41
C GLN A 297 -10.68 -13.39 -14.19
N LEU A 298 -10.88 -12.45 -13.26
CA LEU A 298 -9.85 -11.47 -12.89
C LEU A 298 -8.64 -12.17 -12.25
N VAL A 299 -8.90 -13.12 -11.34
CA VAL A 299 -7.86 -13.92 -10.70
C VAL A 299 -7.18 -14.84 -11.71
N ASP A 300 -7.92 -15.40 -12.67
CA ASP A 300 -7.32 -16.22 -13.74
C ASP A 300 -6.40 -15.40 -14.66
N LYS A 301 -6.80 -14.18 -15.04
CA LYS A 301 -5.95 -13.27 -15.82
C LYS A 301 -4.71 -12.84 -15.05
N MET A 302 -4.84 -12.56 -13.76
CA MET A 302 -3.70 -12.30 -12.88
C MET A 302 -2.75 -13.51 -12.84
N ARG A 303 -3.29 -14.73 -12.70
CA ARG A 303 -2.49 -15.96 -12.74
C ARG A 303 -1.67 -16.06 -14.03
N ALA A 304 -2.31 -15.81 -15.18
CA ALA A 304 -1.63 -15.87 -16.48
C ALA A 304 -0.44 -14.90 -16.53
N LEU A 305 -0.61 -13.65 -16.07
CA LEU A 305 0.47 -12.66 -16.00
C LEU A 305 1.61 -13.05 -15.05
N LEU A 306 1.31 -13.84 -14.01
CA LEU A 306 2.30 -14.27 -13.02
C LEU A 306 2.90 -15.64 -13.33
N VAL A 307 2.45 -16.35 -14.36
CA VAL A 307 3.05 -17.60 -14.83
C VAL A 307 3.84 -17.36 -16.13
N GLU A 308 3.35 -16.48 -16.99
CA GLU A 308 4.02 -16.05 -18.22
C GLU A 308 4.98 -14.89 -17.91
N ALA A 309 6.26 -14.99 -18.25
CA ALA A 309 7.19 -13.87 -18.06
C ALA A 309 6.75 -12.64 -18.87
N PRO A 310 6.94 -11.40 -18.37
CA PRO A 310 7.18 -10.29 -19.26
C PRO A 310 8.37 -10.65 -20.14
N GLN A 311 8.21 -10.64 -21.46
CA GLN A 311 9.36 -10.57 -22.35
C GLN A 311 10.13 -9.30 -22.00
N GLN A 312 11.20 -9.43 -21.20
CA GLN A 312 12.19 -8.37 -21.09
C GLN A 312 12.98 -8.41 -22.40
N GLY A 313 12.85 -7.34 -23.18
CA GLY A 313 13.59 -7.13 -24.40
C GLY A 313 15.09 -7.20 -24.14
N ARG A 314 15.78 -7.81 -25.11
CA ARG A 314 17.24 -7.74 -25.25
C ARG A 314 17.71 -6.31 -25.46
#